data_AF-A0A383BW73-F1
#
_entry.id   AF-A0A383BW73-F1
#
_cell.length_a   1.000
_cell.length_b   1.000
_cell.length_c   1.000
_cell.angle_alpha   90.00
_cell.angle_beta   90.00
_cell.angle_gamma   90.00
#
_symmetry.space_group_name_H-M   'P 1'
#
loop_
_entity.id
_entity.type
_entity.pdbx_description
1 polymer ?
#
loop_
_entity_poly.entity_id
_entity_poly.type
_entity_poly.pdbx_seq_one_letter_code
_entity_poly.pdbx_strand_id
1 'polypeptide(L)'
;VETKYNMLSDLGLEPIIQAGGPTTMYSGTRPRTEVLEAMREMAESFVLMDELLLSAGEKIAEMLGVEAATITSGASGGLVLQAGAAISKGDSVIISKLPDTKGVPCELIIQKSHRFSYDSLYLVPGSKLIEVGEKDGCT
;
A
#
# COMPACT_ATOMS: atom_id res chain seq x y z
N VAL A 1 31.87 -7.58 -21.53
CA VAL A 1 30.82 -6.94 -20.71
C VAL A 1 30.29 -8.00 -19.78
N GLU A 2 30.91 -8.10 -18.62
CA GLU A 2 30.71 -9.16 -17.62
C GLU A 2 29.34 -8.98 -16.99
N THR A 3 28.40 -9.87 -17.30
CA THR A 3 26.99 -9.59 -17.05
C THR A 3 26.58 -10.13 -15.68
N LYS A 4 26.07 -9.18 -14.89
CA LYS A 4 25.61 -9.24 -13.50
C LYS A 4 24.35 -10.14 -13.34
N TYR A 5 24.41 -11.39 -13.79
CA TYR A 5 23.25 -12.30 -13.90
C TYR A 5 23.40 -13.66 -13.22
N ASN A 6 24.46 -13.89 -12.43
CA ASN A 6 24.72 -15.19 -11.79
C ASN A 6 23.51 -15.72 -11.01
N MET A 7 22.83 -14.85 -10.24
CA MET A 7 21.67 -15.25 -9.45
C MET A 7 20.44 -15.62 -10.31
N LEU A 8 20.17 -14.92 -11.41
CA LEU A 8 18.99 -15.23 -12.24
C LEU A 8 19.20 -16.53 -13.02
N SER A 9 20.41 -16.75 -13.54
CA SER A 9 20.77 -18.01 -14.20
C SER A 9 20.71 -19.20 -13.24
N ASP A 10 21.16 -19.04 -11.99
CA ASP A 10 21.08 -20.08 -10.96
C ASP A 10 19.62 -20.46 -10.65
N LEU A 11 18.69 -19.51 -10.80
CA LEU A 11 17.25 -19.72 -10.67
C LEU A 11 16.56 -20.18 -11.97
N GLY A 12 17.31 -20.33 -13.07
CA GLY A 12 16.76 -20.70 -14.38
C GLY A 12 15.89 -19.60 -15.02
N LEU A 13 16.14 -18.33 -14.69
CA LEU A 13 15.37 -17.18 -15.15
C LEU A 13 16.16 -16.34 -16.15
N GLU A 14 15.46 -15.87 -17.18
CA GLU A 14 15.98 -14.94 -18.18
C GLU A 14 15.57 -13.50 -17.85
N PRO A 15 16.48 -12.51 -17.94
CA PRO A 15 16.14 -11.11 -17.77
C PRO A 15 15.24 -10.62 -18.91
N ILE A 16 14.29 -9.75 -18.58
CA ILE A 16 13.36 -9.16 -19.55
C ILE A 16 13.63 -7.66 -19.77
N ILE A 17 13.20 -7.14 -20.92
CA ILE A 17 13.11 -5.71 -21.18
C ILE A 17 11.68 -5.28 -20.87
N GLN A 18 11.49 -4.52 -19.78
CA GLN A 18 10.19 -3.98 -19.41
C GLN A 18 10.02 -2.55 -19.91
N ALA A 19 9.04 -2.35 -20.79
CA ALA A 19 8.68 -1.05 -21.38
C ALA A 19 7.20 -0.66 -21.13
N GLY A 20 6.47 -1.44 -20.32
CA GLY A 20 5.05 -1.21 -20.00
C GLY A 20 4.78 -0.35 -18.76
N GLY A 21 5.79 0.32 -18.20
CA GLY A 21 5.66 1.10 -16.96
C GLY A 21 5.78 0.27 -15.67
N PRO A 22 5.31 0.79 -14.51
CA PRO A 22 5.49 0.18 -13.19
C PRO A 22 4.51 -0.98 -12.94
N THR A 23 4.56 -2.02 -13.76
CA THR A 23 3.66 -3.18 -13.65
C THR A 23 4.17 -4.17 -12.60
N THR A 24 3.34 -4.50 -11.60
CA THR A 24 3.70 -5.46 -10.53
C THR A 24 4.09 -6.84 -11.07
N MET A 25 3.44 -7.29 -12.15
CA MET A 25 3.77 -8.54 -12.85
C MET A 25 5.24 -8.62 -13.28
N TYR A 26 5.87 -7.47 -13.56
CA TYR A 26 7.26 -7.36 -14.03
C TYR A 26 8.18 -6.72 -12.98
N SER A 27 7.89 -6.92 -11.69
CA SER A 27 8.68 -6.39 -10.56
C SER A 27 8.66 -4.85 -10.42
N GLY A 28 7.76 -4.15 -11.12
CA GLY A 28 7.62 -2.69 -11.03
C GLY A 28 8.70 -1.92 -11.78
N THR A 29 9.30 -0.93 -11.13
CA THR A 29 10.31 -0.03 -11.72
C THR A 29 11.69 -0.31 -11.11
N ARG A 30 12.76 -0.04 -11.88
CA ARG A 30 14.13 -0.11 -11.38
C ARG A 30 14.43 1.08 -10.45
N PRO A 31 14.86 0.84 -9.20
CA PRO A 31 15.31 1.92 -8.32
C PRO A 31 16.51 2.67 -8.91
N ARG A 32 16.60 3.96 -8.60
CA ARG A 32 17.79 4.76 -8.93
C ARG A 32 18.94 4.40 -7.98
N THR A 33 20.18 4.73 -8.36
CA THR A 33 21.38 4.36 -7.58
C THR A 33 21.32 4.87 -6.15
N GLU A 34 20.89 6.11 -5.96
CA GLU A 34 20.76 6.73 -4.63
C GLU A 34 19.77 5.98 -3.71
N VAL A 35 18.74 5.35 -4.28
CA VAL A 35 17.79 4.52 -3.52
C VAL A 35 18.44 3.21 -3.09
N LEU A 36 19.22 2.58 -3.98
CA LEU A 36 19.92 1.34 -3.69
C LEU A 36 20.97 1.53 -2.58
N GLU A 37 21.66 2.67 -2.58
CA GLU A 37 22.63 3.02 -1.54
C GLU A 37 21.95 3.21 -0.18
N ALA A 38 20.85 3.97 -0.12
CA ALA A 38 20.07 4.14 1.10
C ALA A 38 19.52 2.81 1.64
N MET A 39 19.04 1.92 0.75
CA MET A 39 18.59 0.57 1.14
C MET A 39 19.73 -0.25 1.78
N ARG A 40 20.95 -0.15 1.25
CA ARG A 40 22.12 -0.83 1.80
C ARG A 40 22.50 -0.29 3.17
N GLU A 41 22.54 1.03 3.32
CA GLU A 41 22.85 1.68 4.61
C GLU A 41 21.83 1.31 5.70
N MET A 42 20.54 1.31 5.37
CA MET A 42 19.50 0.87 6.31
C MET A 42 19.60 -0.62 6.67
N ALA A 43 20.00 -1.49 5.75
CA ALA A 43 20.14 -2.91 6.01
C ALA A 43 21.26 -3.25 7.02
N GLU A 44 22.20 -2.32 7.24
CA GLU A 44 23.31 -2.47 8.19
C GLU A 44 23.03 -1.79 9.55
N SER A 45 21.83 -1.24 9.74
CA SER A 45 21.46 -0.43 10.90
C SER A 45 20.25 -0.99 11.65
N PHE A 46 20.23 -0.83 12.97
CA PHE A 46 19.03 -1.03 13.79
C PHE A 46 18.43 0.31 14.20
N VAL A 47 17.11 0.43 14.09
CA VAL A 47 16.38 1.64 14.48
C VAL A 47 15.08 1.26 15.20
N LEU A 48 14.53 2.20 15.97
CA LEU A 48 13.15 2.10 16.43
C LEU A 48 12.23 2.37 15.24
N MET A 49 11.47 1.35 14.83
CA MET A 49 10.63 1.44 13.64
C MET A 49 9.57 2.53 13.73
N ASP A 50 9.02 2.78 14.92
CA ASP A 50 8.03 3.83 15.14
C ASP A 50 8.61 5.22 14.85
N GLU A 51 9.85 5.50 15.29
CA GLU A 51 10.54 6.76 15.01
C GLU A 51 10.84 6.93 13.52
N LEU A 52 11.29 5.86 12.86
CA LEU A 52 11.55 5.87 11.42
C LEU A 52 10.28 6.15 10.62
N LEU A 53 9.17 5.48 10.95
CA LEU A 53 7.90 5.64 10.25
C LEU A 53 7.29 7.02 10.46
N LEU A 54 7.40 7.58 11.68
CA LEU A 54 6.99 8.96 11.97
C LEU A 54 7.79 9.97 11.16
N SER A 55 9.13 9.88 11.20
CA SER A 55 10.01 10.80 10.49
C SER A 55 9.83 10.72 8.96
N ALA A 56 9.72 9.52 8.41
CA ALA A 56 9.43 9.32 6.98
C ALA A 56 8.05 9.89 6.61
N GLY A 57 7.06 9.70 7.46
CA GLY A 57 5.70 10.24 7.30
C GLY A 57 5.68 11.77 7.26
N GLU A 58 6.35 12.43 8.21
CA GLU A 58 6.49 13.89 8.24
C GLU A 58 7.12 14.44 6.95
N LYS A 59 8.19 13.78 6.47
CA LYS A 59 8.87 14.22 5.24
C LYS A 59 7.97 14.09 4.01
N ILE A 60 7.19 13.01 3.91
CA ILE A 60 6.25 12.82 2.81
C ILE A 60 5.07 13.79 2.92
N ALA A 61 4.59 14.05 4.14
CA ALA A 61 3.53 15.03 4.37
C ALA A 61 3.95 16.44 3.90
N GLU A 62 5.20 16.84 4.21
CA GLU A 62 5.80 18.09 3.72
C GLU A 62 5.84 18.13 2.19
N MET A 63 6.31 17.06 1.54
CA MET A 63 6.39 16.98 0.08
C MET A 63 5.01 17.06 -0.61
N LEU A 64 3.98 16.50 0.02
CA LEU A 64 2.62 16.45 -0.51
C LEU A 64 1.77 17.67 -0.11
N GLY A 65 2.20 18.47 0.87
CA GLY A 65 1.43 19.59 1.41
C GLY A 65 0.19 19.14 2.19
N VAL A 66 0.27 18.03 2.92
CA VAL A 66 -0.82 17.47 3.74
C VAL A 66 -0.46 17.48 5.22
N GLU A 67 -1.45 17.31 6.10
CA GLU A 67 -1.24 17.33 7.55
C GLU A 67 -0.43 16.13 8.07
N ALA A 68 -0.57 14.97 7.43
CA ALA A 68 0.08 13.74 7.83
C ALA A 68 0.15 12.75 6.65
N ALA A 69 1.17 11.88 6.67
CA ALA A 69 1.29 10.75 5.76
C ALA A 69 1.73 9.51 6.55
N THR A 70 1.22 8.35 6.15
CA THR A 70 1.57 7.07 6.78
C THR A 70 2.20 6.13 5.76
N ILE A 71 3.33 5.52 6.13
CA ILE A 71 3.98 4.49 5.32
C ILE A 71 3.34 3.14 5.60
N THR A 72 3.05 2.41 4.54
CA THR A 72 2.42 1.10 4.59
C THR A 72 3.27 0.07 3.86
N SER A 73 2.95 -1.21 4.01
CA SER A 73 3.63 -2.30 3.28
C SER A 73 3.41 -2.27 1.77
N GLY A 74 2.52 -1.40 1.27
CA GLY A 74 2.18 -1.22 -0.13
C GLY A 74 0.72 -0.80 -0.28
N ALA A 75 0.27 -0.62 -1.53
CA ALA A 75 -1.10 -0.17 -1.82
C ALA A 75 -2.16 -1.06 -1.14
N SER A 76 -1.93 -2.37 -1.09
CA SER A 76 -2.82 -3.31 -0.39
C SER A 76 -2.98 -2.98 1.10
N GLY A 77 -1.87 -2.73 1.81
CA GLY A 77 -1.91 -2.33 3.21
C GLY A 77 -2.59 -0.98 3.40
N GLY A 78 -2.37 -0.04 2.47
CA GLY A 78 -3.06 1.25 2.42
C GLY A 78 -4.58 1.12 2.36
N LEU A 79 -5.12 0.25 1.50
CA LEU A 79 -6.58 0.04 1.38
C LEU A 79 -7.19 -0.50 2.69
N VAL A 80 -6.49 -1.46 3.33
CA VAL A 80 -6.92 -2.04 4.61
C VAL A 80 -6.90 -0.98 5.72
N LEU A 81 -5.80 -0.23 5.85
CA LEU A 81 -5.69 0.83 6.85
C LEU A 81 -6.70 1.96 6.61
N GLN A 82 -6.95 2.34 5.35
CA GLN A 82 -7.95 3.34 4.99
C GLN A 82 -9.36 2.92 5.46
N ALA A 83 -9.76 1.68 5.18
CA ALA A 83 -11.05 1.15 5.65
C ALA A 83 -11.10 1.09 7.18
N GLY A 84 -10.05 0.58 7.83
CA GLY A 84 -9.97 0.50 9.30
C GLY A 84 -10.05 1.87 9.97
N ALA A 85 -9.39 2.88 9.40
CA ALA A 85 -9.45 4.25 9.88
C ALA A 85 -10.86 4.86 9.72
N ALA A 86 -11.54 4.62 8.59
CA ALA A 86 -12.90 5.09 8.35
C ALA A 86 -13.92 4.47 9.31
N ILE A 87 -13.77 3.18 9.63
CA ILE A 87 -14.63 2.46 10.59
C ILE A 87 -14.38 2.93 12.02
N SER A 88 -13.11 2.98 12.44
CA SER A 88 -12.74 3.25 13.83
C SER A 88 -12.79 4.73 14.21
N LYS A 89 -12.56 5.64 13.26
CA LYS A 89 -12.52 7.10 13.49
C LYS A 89 -11.60 7.50 14.66
N GLY A 90 -10.52 6.74 14.87
CA GLY A 90 -9.56 6.96 15.95
C GLY A 90 -9.96 6.41 17.32
N ASP A 91 -11.10 5.72 17.46
CA ASP A 91 -11.49 5.07 18.71
C ASP A 91 -10.66 3.81 18.96
N SER A 92 -9.84 3.82 20.01
CA SER A 92 -8.92 2.72 20.36
C SER A 92 -9.63 1.42 20.74
N VAL A 93 -10.85 1.50 21.28
CA VAL A 93 -11.67 0.34 21.61
C VAL A 93 -12.19 -0.31 20.33
N ILE A 94 -12.55 0.48 19.32
CA ILE A 94 -12.94 -0.06 18.01
C ILE A 94 -11.71 -0.64 17.30
N ILE A 95 -10.58 0.07 17.26
CA ILE A 95 -9.33 -0.39 16.62
C ILE A 95 -8.93 -1.77 17.15
N SER A 96 -8.95 -1.96 18.48
CA SER A 96 -8.57 -3.24 19.11
C SER A 96 -9.52 -4.41 18.84
N LYS A 97 -10.74 -4.13 18.35
CA LYS A 97 -11.75 -5.15 18.04
C LYS A 97 -11.82 -5.51 16.56
N LEU A 98 -11.28 -4.70 15.66
CA LEU A 98 -11.28 -5.01 14.24
C LEU A 98 -10.60 -6.39 14.00
N PRO A 99 -11.16 -7.24 13.13
CA PRO A 99 -12.25 -6.96 12.18
C PRO A 99 -13.68 -7.22 12.72
N ASP A 100 -13.87 -7.43 14.03
CA ASP A 100 -15.23 -7.53 14.60
C ASP A 100 -15.90 -6.15 14.64
N THR A 101 -16.79 -5.92 13.66
CA THR A 101 -17.55 -4.69 13.50
C THR A 101 -18.97 -4.78 14.07
N LYS A 102 -19.27 -5.76 14.94
CA LYS A 102 -20.60 -5.90 15.53
C LYS A 102 -20.98 -4.66 16.36
N GLY A 103 -22.08 -4.02 15.97
CA GLY A 103 -22.56 -2.80 16.63
C GLY A 103 -21.79 -1.53 16.23
N VAL A 104 -20.90 -1.62 15.24
CA VAL A 104 -20.14 -0.49 14.70
C VAL A 104 -20.57 -0.25 13.25
N PRO A 105 -20.90 0.99 12.84
CA PRO A 105 -21.14 1.31 11.43
C PRO A 105 -19.89 0.99 10.59
N CYS A 106 -20.06 0.14 9.57
CA CYS A 106 -18.94 -0.41 8.79
C CYS A 106 -19.20 -0.45 7.27
N GLU A 107 -20.16 0.36 6.80
CA GLU A 107 -20.52 0.46 5.39
C GLU A 107 -19.65 1.52 4.70
N LEU A 108 -19.01 1.13 3.58
CA LEU A 108 -18.19 1.98 2.73
C LEU A 108 -18.85 2.11 1.36
N ILE A 109 -19.10 3.33 0.93
CA ILE A 109 -19.74 3.59 -0.35
C ILE A 109 -18.71 3.50 -1.49
N ILE A 110 -19.05 2.79 -2.56
CA ILE A 110 -18.22 2.71 -3.77
C ILE A 110 -19.09 2.85 -5.02
N GLN A 111 -18.63 3.65 -5.99
CA GLN A 111 -19.26 3.70 -7.32
C GLN A 111 -19.08 2.35 -8.03
N LYS A 112 -20.13 1.83 -8.67
CA LYS A 112 -20.06 0.56 -9.43
C LYS A 112 -18.97 0.60 -10.50
N SER A 113 -18.79 1.73 -11.17
CA SER A 113 -17.75 1.94 -12.18
C SER A 113 -16.31 1.95 -11.61
N HIS A 114 -16.16 2.14 -10.29
CA HIS A 114 -14.87 2.17 -9.60
C HIS A 114 -14.49 0.83 -8.97
N ARG A 115 -15.28 -0.23 -9.16
CA ARG A 115 -14.90 -1.58 -8.75
C ARG A 115 -13.63 -2.00 -9.51
N PHE A 116 -12.67 -2.60 -8.81
CA PHE A 116 -11.38 -3.00 -9.36
C PHE A 116 -10.83 -4.25 -8.65
N SER A 117 -9.83 -4.91 -9.21
CA SER A 117 -9.37 -6.23 -8.74
C SER A 117 -8.90 -6.30 -7.29
N TYR A 118 -8.61 -5.17 -6.64
CA TYR A 118 -8.11 -5.12 -5.27
C TYR A 118 -9.10 -4.52 -4.27
N ASP A 119 -10.32 -4.15 -4.68
CA ASP A 119 -11.30 -3.51 -3.80
C ASP A 119 -11.77 -4.42 -2.64
N SER A 120 -11.67 -5.74 -2.80
CA SER A 120 -11.94 -6.71 -1.74
C SER A 120 -11.08 -6.49 -0.48
N LEU A 121 -9.93 -5.83 -0.62
CA LEU A 121 -9.08 -5.48 0.52
C LEU A 121 -9.73 -4.49 1.48
N TYR A 122 -10.68 -3.67 1.00
CA TYR A 122 -11.47 -2.82 1.88
C TYR A 122 -12.32 -3.63 2.86
N LEU A 123 -12.66 -4.88 2.55
CA LEU A 123 -13.47 -5.75 3.40
C LEU A 123 -12.68 -6.36 4.56
N VAL A 124 -11.34 -6.38 4.48
CA VAL A 124 -10.46 -7.05 5.45
C VAL A 124 -10.66 -6.55 6.89
N PRO A 125 -10.83 -5.23 7.16
CA PRO A 125 -11.14 -4.73 8.50
C PRO A 125 -12.57 -5.03 8.99
N GLY A 126 -13.36 -5.84 8.28
CA GLY A 126 -14.75 -6.13 8.63
C GLY A 126 -15.76 -5.13 8.05
N SER A 127 -15.38 -4.41 6.99
CA SER A 127 -16.27 -3.47 6.30
C SER A 127 -17.18 -4.17 5.30
N LYS A 128 -18.18 -3.43 4.79
CA LYS A 128 -19.07 -3.84 3.71
C LYS A 128 -19.09 -2.75 2.65
N LEU A 129 -18.91 -3.14 1.39
CA LEU A 129 -19.07 -2.21 0.28
C LEU A 129 -20.55 -2.04 -0.08
N ILE A 130 -21.01 -0.79 -0.12
CA ILE A 130 -22.32 -0.41 -0.62
C ILE A 130 -22.14 0.23 -1.99
N GLU A 131 -22.55 -0.49 -3.02
CA GLU A 131 -22.45 -0.04 -4.39
C GLU A 131 -23.51 1.00 -4.73
N VAL A 132 -23.10 2.08 -5.37
CA VAL A 132 -23.98 3.14 -5.89
C VAL A 132 -23.69 3.40 -7.37
N GLY A 133 -24.64 4.01 -8.08
CA GLY A 133 -24.51 4.32 -9.50
C GLY A 133 -24.70 3.12 -10.42
N GLU A 134 -24.26 3.29 -11.67
CA GLU A 134 -24.26 2.26 -12.71
C GLU A 134 -22.84 1.89 -13.12
N LYS A 135 -22.67 0.77 -13.83
CA LYS A 135 -21.34 0.31 -14.26
C LYS A 135 -20.65 1.31 -15.21
N ASP A 136 -21.45 2.00 -16.03
CA ASP A 136 -20.96 2.87 -17.09
C ASP A 136 -21.24 4.37 -16.81
N GLY A 137 -21.65 4.72 -15.58
CA GLY A 137 -21.98 6.10 -15.26
C GLY A 137 -22.31 6.36 -13.79
N CYS A 138 -22.21 7.62 -13.40
CA CYS A 138 -22.58 8.09 -12.07
C CYS A 138 -24.04 8.58 -12.09
N THR A 139 -24.88 8.07 -11.18
CA THR A 139 -26.23 8.58 -10.90
C THR A 139 -26.35 8.99 -9.45
#